data_AF-A0A3L7W930-F1
#
_entry.id   AF-A0A3L7W930-F1
#
_cell.length_a   1.000
_cell.length_b   1.000
_cell.length_c   1.000
_cell.angle_alpha   90.00
_cell.angle_beta   90.00
_cell.angle_gamma   90.00
#
_symmetry.space_group_name_H-M   'P 1'
#
loop_
_entity.id
_entity.type
_entity.pdbx_description
1 polymer ?
#
loop_
_entity_poly.entity_id
_entity_poly.type
_entity_poly.pdbx_seq_one_letter_code
_entity_poly.pdbx_strand_id
1 'polypeptide(L)'
;MNFAIRAHRLLQVLSHLQAVGRQQVARFGLVAPVGAEGDAHLRALRATLRARRAFAAAHPADQASATRTAASLRRLGAKGDDQLAALLHDLPKGQVGLLPRVLHVLEGSPVTGRARGPFAHSRQTLRRHASAAPTLAVKLGAPRGTIAILHELARQESRTSLQPKSTGMQARVRLLLDLDSGVTR
;
A
#
# COMPACT_ATOMS: atom_id res chain seq x y z
N MET A 1 12.60 -19.31 -11.13
CA MET A 1 11.77 -18.43 -10.27
C MET A 1 11.35 -19.23 -9.05
N ASN A 2 11.71 -18.77 -7.85
CA ASN A 2 11.55 -19.53 -6.60
C ASN A 2 10.06 -19.80 -6.29
N PHE A 3 9.71 -21.00 -5.83
CA PHE A 3 8.34 -21.42 -5.52
C PHE A 3 7.67 -20.46 -4.54
N ALA A 4 8.40 -19.99 -3.53
CA ALA A 4 7.93 -19.01 -2.55
C ALA A 4 7.46 -17.69 -3.18
N ILE A 5 8.15 -17.20 -4.22
CA ILE A 5 7.78 -15.96 -4.92
C ILE A 5 6.48 -16.14 -5.69
N ARG A 6 6.27 -17.30 -6.32
CA ARG A 6 5.01 -17.62 -7.02
C ARG A 6 3.85 -17.75 -6.05
N ALA A 7 4.04 -18.48 -4.95
CA ALA A 7 3.03 -18.66 -3.91
C ALA A 7 2.62 -17.29 -3.31
N HIS A 8 3.60 -16.44 -3.00
CA HIS A 8 3.34 -15.09 -2.50
C HIS A 8 2.49 -14.26 -3.48
N ARG A 9 2.85 -14.23 -4.78
CA ARG A 9 2.08 -13.50 -5.80
C ARG A 9 0.63 -14.00 -5.90
N LEU A 10 0.42 -15.33 -5.83
CA LEU A 10 -0.92 -15.91 -5.84
C LEU A 10 -1.72 -15.50 -4.60
N LEU A 11 -1.12 -15.53 -3.41
CA LEU A 11 -1.76 -15.04 -2.18
C LEU A 11 -2.12 -13.55 -2.27
N GLN A 12 -1.25 -12.73 -2.87
CA GLN A 12 -1.52 -11.32 -3.08
C GLN A 12 -2.72 -11.11 -4.03
N VAL A 13 -2.78 -11.85 -5.14
CA VAL A 13 -3.94 -11.85 -6.06
C VAL A 13 -5.21 -12.29 -5.33
N LEU A 14 -5.18 -13.39 -4.58
CA LEU A 14 -6.32 -13.86 -3.79
C LEU A 14 -6.79 -12.80 -2.80
N SER A 15 -5.86 -12.11 -2.12
CA SER A 15 -6.20 -11.01 -1.21
C SER A 15 -6.91 -9.86 -1.92
N HIS A 16 -6.50 -9.52 -3.14
CA HIS A 16 -7.18 -8.49 -3.95
C HIS A 16 -8.61 -8.91 -4.31
N LEU A 17 -8.79 -10.16 -4.75
CA LEU A 17 -10.10 -10.71 -5.08
C LEU A 17 -11.02 -10.74 -3.85
N GLN A 18 -10.51 -11.20 -2.70
CA GLN A 18 -11.26 -11.25 -1.44
C GLN A 18 -11.67 -9.85 -0.96
N ALA A 19 -10.78 -8.87 -1.05
CA ALA A 19 -11.11 -7.49 -0.69
C ALA A 19 -12.22 -6.93 -1.57
N VAL A 20 -12.15 -7.12 -2.89
CA VAL A 20 -13.23 -6.68 -3.79
C VAL A 20 -14.53 -7.44 -3.51
N GLY A 21 -14.48 -8.76 -3.35
CA GLY A 21 -15.65 -9.59 -3.03
C GLY A 21 -16.32 -9.15 -1.73
N ARG A 22 -15.54 -8.95 -0.66
CA ARG A 22 -16.04 -8.43 0.62
C ARG A 22 -16.67 -7.04 0.46
N GLN A 23 -16.08 -6.17 -0.35
CA GLN A 23 -16.67 -4.85 -0.60
C GLN A 23 -18.00 -4.95 -1.35
N GLN A 24 -18.18 -5.91 -2.26
CA GLN A 24 -19.48 -6.15 -2.90
C GLN A 24 -20.52 -6.65 -1.89
N VAL A 25 -20.16 -7.61 -1.04
CA VAL A 25 -21.04 -8.12 0.02
C VAL A 25 -21.42 -7.00 1.01
N ALA A 26 -20.48 -6.11 1.34
CA ALA A 26 -20.72 -4.97 2.22
C ALA A 26 -21.73 -3.96 1.63
N ARG A 27 -21.82 -3.84 0.29
CA ARG A 27 -22.84 -2.98 -0.36
C ARG A 27 -24.27 -3.47 -0.11
N PHE A 28 -24.44 -4.75 0.20
CA PHE A 28 -25.72 -5.32 0.61
C PHE A 28 -25.97 -5.24 2.12
N GLY A 29 -25.09 -4.58 2.89
CA GLY A 29 -25.24 -4.40 4.34
C GLY A 29 -24.95 -5.65 5.17
N LEU A 30 -24.44 -6.72 4.57
CA LEU A 30 -24.22 -8.01 5.24
C LEU A 30 -22.92 -8.05 6.07
N VAL A 31 -21.95 -7.21 5.74
CA VAL A 31 -20.67 -7.11 6.44
C VAL A 31 -20.16 -5.67 6.43
N ALA A 32 -19.26 -5.34 7.37
CA ALA A 32 -18.61 -4.04 7.36
C ALA A 32 -17.76 -3.83 6.08
N PRO A 33 -17.79 -2.61 5.49
CA PRO A 33 -16.94 -2.25 4.36
C PRO A 33 -15.46 -2.52 4.64
N VAL A 34 -14.70 -2.84 3.60
CA VAL A 34 -13.28 -3.21 3.73
C VAL A 34 -12.46 -2.09 4.37
N GLY A 35 -12.74 -0.83 4.02
CA GLY A 35 -12.06 0.32 4.58
C GLY A 35 -12.50 0.75 5.98
N ALA A 36 -13.46 0.07 6.63
CA ALA A 36 -14.01 0.52 7.91
C ALA A 36 -12.97 0.50 9.05
N GLU A 37 -12.20 -0.58 9.15
CA GLU A 37 -11.13 -0.70 10.14
C GLU A 37 -9.99 0.31 9.86
N GLY A 38 -9.62 0.48 8.60
CA GLY A 38 -8.65 1.49 8.19
C GLY A 38 -9.09 2.93 8.50
N ASP A 39 -10.37 3.29 8.28
CA ASP A 39 -10.88 4.61 8.67
C ASP A 39 -10.89 4.80 10.19
N ALA A 40 -11.24 3.76 10.96
CA ALA A 40 -11.15 3.81 12.42
C ALA A 40 -9.69 4.02 12.88
N HIS A 41 -8.73 3.35 12.26
CA HIS A 41 -7.30 3.53 12.52
C HIS A 41 -6.84 4.95 12.17
N LEU A 42 -7.24 5.47 11.01
CA LEU A 42 -6.97 6.86 10.61
C LEU A 42 -7.54 7.87 11.62
N ARG A 43 -8.74 7.65 12.16
CA ARG A 43 -9.30 8.50 13.24
C ARG A 43 -8.46 8.44 14.50
N ALA A 44 -8.05 7.24 14.92
CA ALA A 44 -7.21 7.05 16.11
C ALA A 44 -5.84 7.76 15.97
N LEU A 45 -5.30 7.81 14.75
CA LEU A 45 -4.07 8.53 14.41
C LEU A 45 -4.30 10.03 14.15
N ARG A 46 -5.53 10.53 14.34
CA ARG A 46 -5.93 11.93 14.09
C ARG A 46 -5.63 12.39 12.65
N ALA A 47 -5.76 11.49 11.68
CA ALA A 47 -5.61 11.84 10.27
C ALA A 47 -6.67 12.86 9.83
N THR A 48 -6.30 13.73 8.90
CA THR A 48 -7.20 14.77 8.39
C THR A 48 -8.44 14.18 7.71
N LEU A 49 -9.52 14.96 7.63
CA LEU A 49 -10.71 14.55 6.88
C LEU A 49 -10.39 14.25 5.41
N ARG A 50 -9.45 15.00 4.81
CA ARG A 50 -9.01 14.79 3.42
C ARG A 50 -8.34 13.43 3.26
N ALA A 51 -7.41 13.07 4.16
CA ALA A 51 -6.75 11.78 4.14
C ALA A 51 -7.75 10.62 4.28
N ARG A 52 -8.71 10.76 5.21
CA ARG A 52 -9.77 9.77 5.42
C ARG A 52 -10.67 9.59 4.20
N ARG A 53 -11.08 10.68 3.54
CA ARG A 53 -11.85 10.63 2.28
C ARG A 53 -11.04 9.99 1.15
N ALA A 54 -9.75 10.31 1.03
CA ALA A 54 -8.88 9.71 0.03
C ALA A 54 -8.73 8.19 0.27
N PHE A 55 -8.58 7.78 1.53
CA PHE A 55 -8.54 6.36 1.90
C PHE A 55 -9.87 5.65 1.60
N ALA A 56 -11.00 6.23 1.97
CA ALA A 56 -12.33 5.68 1.67
C ALA A 56 -12.58 5.56 0.15
N ALA A 57 -11.99 6.44 -0.65
CA ALA A 57 -12.03 6.36 -2.10
C ALA A 57 -11.02 5.34 -2.68
N ALA A 58 -9.99 4.91 -1.95
CA ALA A 58 -9.02 3.97 -2.50
C ALA A 58 -9.65 2.63 -2.90
N HIS A 59 -9.01 1.92 -3.83
CA HIS A 59 -9.48 0.62 -4.26
C HIS A 59 -9.53 -0.36 -3.06
N PRO A 60 -10.55 -1.25 -2.95
CA PRO A 60 -10.71 -2.12 -1.77
C PRO A 60 -9.48 -2.96 -1.44
N ALA A 61 -8.76 -3.43 -2.46
CA ALA A 61 -7.50 -4.16 -2.28
C ALA A 61 -6.43 -3.33 -1.53
N ASP A 62 -6.30 -2.04 -1.86
CA ASP A 62 -5.35 -1.14 -1.21
C ASP A 62 -5.79 -0.81 0.22
N GLN A 63 -7.09 -0.58 0.43
CA GLN A 63 -7.64 -0.38 1.77
C GLN A 63 -7.33 -1.57 2.67
N ALA A 64 -7.54 -2.79 2.17
CA ALA A 64 -7.27 -4.01 2.92
C ALA A 64 -5.76 -4.20 3.19
N SER A 65 -4.91 -4.00 2.19
CA SER A 65 -3.46 -4.14 2.34
C SER A 65 -2.92 -3.13 3.35
N ALA A 66 -3.21 -1.85 3.14
CA ALA A 66 -2.75 -0.76 3.97
C ALA A 66 -3.22 -0.90 5.43
N THR A 67 -4.47 -1.32 5.66
CA THR A 67 -4.99 -1.58 7.01
C THR A 67 -4.22 -2.70 7.71
N ARG A 68 -3.98 -3.83 7.01
CA ARG A 68 -3.20 -4.94 7.59
C ARG A 68 -1.76 -4.55 7.89
N THR A 69 -1.11 -3.83 6.98
CA THR A 69 0.27 -3.36 7.17
C THR A 69 0.36 -2.41 8.36
N ALA A 70 -0.56 -1.46 8.48
CA ALA A 70 -0.61 -0.54 9.62
C ALA A 70 -0.89 -1.26 10.95
N ALA A 71 -1.78 -2.26 10.95
CA ALA A 71 -2.05 -3.08 12.13
C ALA A 71 -0.84 -3.92 12.54
N SER A 72 -0.11 -4.50 11.59
CA SER A 72 1.15 -5.23 11.84
C SER A 72 2.22 -4.30 12.42
N LEU A 73 2.41 -3.11 11.83
CA LEU A 73 3.33 -2.11 12.37
C LEU A 73 2.97 -1.70 13.79
N ARG A 74 1.68 -1.51 14.08
CA ARG A 74 1.20 -1.22 15.44
C ARG A 74 1.55 -2.34 16.42
N ARG A 75 1.34 -3.60 16.05
CA ARG A 75 1.69 -4.77 16.89
C ARG A 75 3.19 -4.87 17.17
N LEU A 76 4.02 -4.41 16.23
CA LEU A 76 5.47 -4.35 16.36
C LEU A 76 5.97 -3.08 17.09
N GLY A 77 5.06 -2.27 17.65
CA GLY A 77 5.42 -1.06 18.40
C GLY A 77 5.85 0.13 17.54
N ALA A 78 5.56 0.11 16.23
CA ALA A 78 5.88 1.23 15.35
C ALA A 78 5.08 2.50 15.73
N LYS A 79 5.66 3.67 15.46
CA LYS A 79 5.06 4.95 15.86
C LYS A 79 3.86 5.29 14.97
N GLY A 80 3.04 6.24 15.43
CA GLY A 80 1.86 6.70 14.68
C GLY A 80 2.18 7.16 13.25
N ASP A 81 3.34 7.80 13.04
CA ASP A 81 3.80 8.20 11.70
C ASP A 81 4.09 7.01 10.77
N ASP A 82 4.61 5.88 11.29
CA ASP A 82 4.84 4.68 10.48
C ASP A 82 3.51 4.06 10.04
N GLN A 83 2.58 3.97 10.99
CA GLN A 83 1.25 3.42 10.75
C GLN A 83 0.48 4.30 9.76
N LEU A 84 0.57 5.63 9.91
CA LEU A 84 -0.06 6.57 8.99
C LEU A 84 0.60 6.51 7.60
N ALA A 85 1.93 6.39 7.52
CA ALA A 85 2.61 6.21 6.24
C ALA A 85 2.12 4.94 5.52
N ALA A 86 1.98 3.81 6.23
CA ALA A 86 1.43 2.58 5.66
C ALA A 86 -0.01 2.77 5.13
N LEU A 87 -0.87 3.48 5.86
CA LEU A 87 -2.24 3.77 5.44
C LEU A 87 -2.33 4.68 4.21
N LEU A 88 -1.31 5.53 3.97
CA LEU A 88 -1.30 6.51 2.89
C LEU A 88 -0.49 6.10 1.66
N HIS A 89 0.46 5.16 1.77
CA HIS A 89 1.44 4.89 0.72
C HIS A 89 0.82 4.43 -0.60
N ASP A 90 -0.29 3.69 -0.52
CA ASP A 90 -0.98 3.10 -1.67
C ASP A 90 -2.06 3.98 -2.29
N LEU A 91 -2.42 5.09 -1.65
CA LEU A 91 -3.45 5.99 -2.17
C LEU A 91 -3.18 6.51 -3.60
N PRO A 92 -1.92 6.76 -4.04
CA PRO A 92 -1.65 7.15 -5.41
C PRO A 92 -1.95 6.07 -6.46
N LYS A 93 -2.13 4.80 -6.07
CA LYS A 93 -2.66 3.75 -6.99
C LYS A 93 -4.09 4.09 -7.42
N GLY A 94 -4.82 4.87 -6.60
CA GLY A 94 -6.13 5.42 -6.92
C GLY A 94 -7.17 4.35 -7.29
N GLN A 95 -8.01 4.68 -8.26
CA GLN A 95 -9.09 3.81 -8.75
C GLN A 95 -8.65 2.84 -9.84
N VAL A 96 -7.35 2.51 -9.93
CA VAL A 96 -6.91 1.48 -10.89
C VAL A 96 -7.71 0.20 -10.63
N GLY A 97 -8.36 -0.31 -11.68
CA GLY A 97 -9.23 -1.49 -11.58
C GLY A 97 -8.49 -2.77 -11.17
N LEU A 98 -9.26 -3.78 -10.80
CA LEU A 98 -8.76 -5.05 -10.29
C LEU A 98 -7.86 -5.78 -11.29
N LEU A 99 -8.26 -5.88 -12.57
CA LEU A 99 -7.52 -6.63 -13.58
C LEU A 99 -6.10 -6.08 -13.83
N PRO A 100 -5.88 -4.75 -14.03
CA PRO A 100 -4.53 -4.19 -14.06
C PRO A 100 -3.67 -4.53 -12.83
N ARG A 101 -4.26 -4.60 -11.63
CA ARG A 101 -3.54 -4.96 -10.39
C ARG A 101 -3.13 -6.42 -10.37
N VAL A 102 -4.02 -7.32 -10.77
CA VAL A 102 -3.72 -8.74 -10.88
C VAL A 102 -2.57 -8.96 -11.87
N LEU A 103 -2.64 -8.35 -13.06
CA LEU A 103 -1.57 -8.42 -14.05
C LEU A 103 -0.25 -7.86 -13.51
N HIS A 104 -0.31 -6.71 -12.82
CA HIS A 104 0.87 -6.08 -12.22
C HIS A 104 1.55 -7.01 -11.20
N VAL A 105 0.79 -7.67 -10.32
CA VAL A 105 1.30 -8.64 -9.35
C VAL A 105 1.90 -9.87 -10.04
N LEU A 106 1.21 -10.43 -11.03
CA LEU A 106 1.68 -11.62 -11.76
C LEU A 106 2.98 -11.36 -12.52
N GLU A 107 3.13 -10.16 -13.11
CA GLU A 107 4.36 -9.69 -13.75
C GLU A 107 5.51 -9.44 -12.76
N GLY A 108 5.22 -9.41 -11.46
CA GLY A 108 6.22 -9.19 -10.41
C GLY A 108 6.47 -7.74 -10.07
N SER A 109 5.47 -6.87 -10.26
CA SER A 109 5.50 -5.47 -9.89
C SER A 109 6.75 -4.71 -10.37
N PRO A 110 7.12 -4.80 -11.67
CA PRO A 110 8.35 -4.19 -12.16
C PRO A 110 8.35 -2.67 -11.94
N VAL A 111 9.28 -2.18 -11.11
CA VAL A 111 9.38 -0.76 -10.73
C VAL A 111 10.07 0.11 -11.78
N THR A 112 10.73 -0.51 -12.77
CA THR A 112 11.46 0.19 -13.84
C THR A 112 10.81 0.05 -15.22
N GLY A 113 11.18 0.96 -16.11
CA GLY A 113 10.71 0.98 -17.50
C GLY A 113 9.25 1.41 -17.67
N ARG A 114 8.85 1.60 -18.94
CA ARG A 114 7.48 1.98 -19.31
C ARG A 114 6.62 0.74 -19.44
N ALA A 115 5.43 0.74 -18.85
CA ALA A 115 4.43 -0.30 -19.10
C ALA A 115 3.96 -0.22 -20.56
N ARG A 116 3.89 -1.38 -21.26
CA ARG A 116 3.47 -1.50 -22.67
C ARG A 116 2.40 -2.58 -22.86
N GLY A 117 1.46 -2.39 -23.78
CA GLY A 117 0.36 -3.33 -24.02
C GLY A 117 -0.91 -3.01 -23.20
N PRO A 118 -1.79 -3.99 -22.93
CA PRO A 118 -3.07 -3.75 -22.29
C PRO A 118 -2.88 -3.11 -20.91
N PHE A 119 -3.77 -2.17 -20.57
CA PHE A 119 -3.72 -1.42 -19.32
C PHE A 119 -2.38 -0.72 -19.05
N ALA A 120 -1.61 -0.38 -20.09
CA ALA A 120 -0.30 0.26 -19.95
C ALA A 120 -0.35 1.50 -19.03
N HIS A 121 -1.35 2.37 -19.20
CA HIS A 121 -1.52 3.54 -18.34
C HIS A 121 -1.75 3.15 -16.88
N SER A 122 -2.74 2.29 -16.60
CA SER A 122 -3.05 1.82 -15.25
C SER A 122 -1.88 1.11 -14.58
N ARG A 123 -1.17 0.24 -15.30
CA ARG A 123 0.05 -0.40 -14.79
C ARG A 123 1.17 0.61 -14.58
N GLN A 124 1.30 1.64 -15.41
CA GLN A 124 2.27 2.71 -15.18
C GLN A 124 1.98 3.49 -13.90
N THR A 125 0.69 3.73 -13.60
CA THR A 125 0.25 4.30 -12.32
C THR A 125 0.66 3.39 -11.16
N LEU A 126 0.38 2.09 -11.26
CA LEU A 126 0.82 1.11 -10.25
C LEU A 126 2.34 1.07 -10.08
N ARG A 127 3.14 1.26 -11.14
CA ARG A 127 4.62 1.30 -11.03
C ARG A 127 5.14 2.58 -10.38
N ARG A 128 4.43 3.70 -10.49
CA ARG A 128 4.86 5.03 -10.03
C ARG A 128 4.20 5.46 -8.73
N HIS A 129 3.34 4.63 -8.14
CA HIS A 129 2.53 5.04 -6.99
C HIS A 129 3.40 5.51 -5.81
N ALA A 130 4.48 4.80 -5.48
CA ALA A 130 5.35 5.14 -4.37
C ALA A 130 6.02 6.51 -4.54
N SER A 131 6.44 6.88 -5.77
CA SER A 131 7.03 8.20 -6.01
C SER A 131 6.01 9.34 -5.93
N ALA A 132 4.73 9.05 -6.14
CA ALA A 132 3.65 10.03 -5.98
C ALA A 132 3.12 10.13 -4.54
N ALA A 133 3.41 9.15 -3.68
CA ALA A 133 2.91 9.08 -2.31
C ALA A 133 3.28 10.30 -1.44
N PRO A 134 4.53 10.81 -1.44
CA PRO A 134 4.89 11.97 -0.62
C PRO A 134 4.11 13.22 -1.03
N THR A 135 4.03 13.49 -2.34
CA THR A 135 3.29 14.66 -2.86
C THR A 135 1.81 14.57 -2.52
N LEU A 136 1.21 13.38 -2.61
CA LEU A 136 -0.19 13.20 -2.22
C LEU A 136 -0.36 13.40 -0.71
N ALA A 137 0.52 12.84 0.12
CA ALA A 137 0.46 12.98 1.58
C ALA A 137 0.55 14.46 2.02
N VAL A 138 1.38 15.27 1.37
CA VAL A 138 1.42 16.73 1.57
C VAL A 138 0.05 17.36 1.29
N LYS A 139 -0.57 17.05 0.13
CA LYS A 139 -1.90 17.57 -0.23
C LYS A 139 -3.00 17.15 0.75
N LEU A 140 -2.86 15.96 1.32
CA LEU A 140 -3.78 15.43 2.32
C LEU A 140 -3.51 16.00 3.73
N GLY A 141 -2.45 16.79 3.92
CA GLY A 141 -2.12 17.39 5.21
C GLY A 141 -1.54 16.39 6.21
N ALA A 142 -0.79 15.39 5.73
CA ALA A 142 -0.10 14.45 6.60
C ALA A 142 0.99 15.15 7.45
N PRO A 143 1.31 14.64 8.66
CA PRO A 143 2.40 15.15 9.47
C PRO A 143 3.76 15.07 8.76
N ARG A 144 4.69 15.98 9.12
CA ARG A 144 6.05 16.00 8.55
C ARG A 144 6.79 14.66 8.71
N GLY A 145 6.62 13.98 9.84
CA GLY A 145 7.21 12.66 10.09
C GLY A 145 6.72 11.60 9.10
N THR A 146 5.40 11.53 8.90
CA THR A 146 4.78 10.67 7.88
C THR A 146 5.29 10.97 6.47
N ILE A 147 5.36 12.25 6.08
CA ILE A 147 5.86 12.67 4.76
C ILE A 147 7.32 12.24 4.54
N ALA A 148 8.17 12.39 5.56
CA ALA A 148 9.57 11.98 5.49
C ALA A 148 9.71 10.46 5.29
N ILE A 149 8.90 9.65 5.98
CA ILE A 149 8.86 8.19 5.81
C ILE A 149 8.46 7.83 4.37
N LEU A 150 7.45 8.49 3.81
CA LEU A 150 7.01 8.24 2.43
C LEU A 150 8.07 8.64 1.40
N HIS A 151 8.82 9.72 1.62
CA HIS A 151 9.95 10.08 0.76
C HIS A 151 11.03 9.00 0.76
N GLU A 152 11.36 8.49 1.95
CA GLU A 152 12.35 7.43 2.10
C GLU A 152 11.86 6.11 1.48
N LEU A 153 10.57 5.79 1.61
CA LEU A 153 9.93 4.65 0.94
C LEU A 153 10.04 4.74 -0.58
N ALA A 154 9.68 5.89 -1.16
CA ALA A 154 9.81 6.14 -2.60
C ALA A 154 11.24 5.97 -3.09
N ARG A 155 12.22 6.41 -2.28
CA ARG A 155 13.65 6.27 -2.58
C ARG A 155 14.09 4.80 -2.56
N GLN A 156 13.63 4.02 -1.58
CA GLN A 156 13.98 2.61 -1.45
C GLN A 156 13.36 1.75 -2.55
N GLU A 157 12.08 1.95 -2.89
CA GLU A 157 11.45 1.21 -4.00
C GLU A 157 12.10 1.48 -5.36
N SER A 158 12.63 2.68 -5.56
CA SER A 158 13.36 3.04 -6.79
C SER A 158 14.75 2.39 -6.87
N ARG A 159 15.33 2.02 -5.73
CA ARG A 159 16.67 1.40 -5.65
C ARG A 159 16.51 -0.11 -5.50
N THR A 160 16.39 -0.79 -6.63
CA THR A 160 16.38 -2.26 -6.72
C THR A 160 17.76 -2.85 -6.37
N SER A 161 18.26 -2.71 -5.13
CA SER A 161 19.46 -3.44 -4.71
C SER A 161 19.54 -3.66 -3.21
N LEU A 162 19.93 -4.89 -2.86
CA LEU A 162 20.41 -5.31 -1.55
C LEU A 162 21.47 -4.30 -1.06
N GLN A 163 21.18 -3.61 0.05
CA GLN A 163 22.13 -2.76 0.75
C GLN A 163 21.99 -2.90 2.28
N PRO A 164 23.08 -2.63 3.03
CA PRO A 164 23.41 -3.27 4.30
C PRO A 164 22.59 -2.75 5.48
N LYS A 165 22.76 -3.38 6.67
CA LYS A 165 22.09 -3.11 7.96
C LYS A 165 21.49 -1.70 8.03
N SER A 166 20.20 -1.62 7.76
CA SER A 166 19.42 -0.39 7.85
C SER A 166 19.30 0.04 9.32
N THR A 167 19.55 1.31 9.63
CA THR A 167 19.32 1.90 10.95
C THR A 167 18.31 3.03 10.88
N GLY A 168 17.65 3.34 12.00
CA GLY A 168 16.71 4.46 12.11
C GLY A 168 15.54 4.40 11.12
N MET A 169 15.35 5.46 10.33
CA MET A 169 14.25 5.58 9.36
C MET A 169 14.32 4.54 8.24
N GLN A 170 15.52 4.17 7.81
CA GLN A 170 15.69 3.18 6.73
C GLN A 170 15.16 1.81 7.14
N ALA A 171 15.38 1.41 8.40
CA ALA A 171 14.90 0.14 8.95
C ALA A 171 13.38 0.12 9.09
N ARG A 172 12.79 1.24 9.51
CA ARG A 172 11.34 1.40 9.64
C ARG A 172 10.64 1.29 8.29
N VAL A 173 11.19 1.96 7.26
CA VAL A 173 10.69 1.86 5.88
C VAL A 173 10.89 0.47 5.31
N ARG A 174 12.04 -0.16 5.59
CA ARG A 174 12.30 -1.53 5.14
C ARG A 174 11.29 -2.51 5.72
N LEU A 175 10.99 -2.39 7.01
CA LEU A 175 9.96 -3.19 7.68
C LEU A 175 8.58 -2.98 7.03
N LEU A 176 8.23 -1.74 6.66
CA LEU A 176 6.98 -1.46 5.95
C LEU A 176 6.95 -2.19 4.60
N LEU A 177 8.03 -2.12 3.82
CA LEU A 177 8.14 -2.81 2.53
C LEU A 177 8.09 -4.34 2.67
N ASP A 178 8.77 -4.92 3.67
CA ASP A 178 8.78 -6.36 3.92
C ASP A 178 7.39 -6.85 4.36
N LEU A 179 6.66 -6.06 5.17
CA LEU A 179 5.28 -6.36 5.58
C LEU A 179 4.28 -6.23 4.42
N ASP A 180 4.39 -5.18 3.59
CA ASP A 180 3.49 -4.96 2.46
C ASP A 180 3.72 -6.00 1.34
N SER A 181 4.98 -6.31 1.06
CA SER A 181 5.36 -7.37 0.13
C SER A 181 5.15 -8.78 0.69
N GLY A 182 4.67 -8.94 1.94
CA GLY A 182 4.48 -10.23 2.61
C GLY A 182 5.70 -11.15 2.58
N VAL A 183 6.91 -10.58 2.43
CA VAL A 183 8.19 -11.27 2.54
C VAL A 183 8.64 -11.18 4.00
N THR A 184 7.83 -11.69 4.91
CA THR A 184 8.34 -12.05 6.24
C THR A 184 9.06 -13.38 6.07
N ARG A 185 10.40 -13.35 6.17
CA ARG A 185 11.23 -14.54 6.35
C ARG A 185 11.03 -15.14 7.73
#